data_AF-A0AAU9PJG0-F1
#
_entry.id   AF-A0AAU9PJG0-F1
#
_cell.length_a   1.000
_cell.length_b   1.000
_cell.length_c   1.000
_cell.angle_alpha   90.00
_cell.angle_beta   90.00
_cell.angle_gamma   90.00
#
_symmetry.space_group_name_H-M   'P 1'
#
loop_
_entity.id
_entity.type
_entity.pdbx_description
1 polymer ?
#
loop_
_entity_poly.entity_id
_entity_poly.type
_entity_poly.pdbx_seq_one_letter_code
_entity_poly.pdbx_strand_id
1 'polypeptide(L)'
;MSVELLDGAIIVGFVEDDEAFNGSIQDRFANLDTNHDGLLSYSEMLKELQCLRMIETHFGVDVKTDPEELSHVYDSLFVQFDRDSNGTVDLEEFKAETKRMMLDMANDLGFLPVQMILDEDSFLKKAVEREFTKLQSNTPA
;
A
#
# COMPACT_ATOMS: atom_id res chain seq x y z
N MET A 1 -11.70 6.17 6.25
CA MET A 1 -11.33 5.31 7.41
C MET A 1 -12.49 4.40 7.79
N SER A 2 -12.45 3.16 7.31
CA SER A 2 -13.41 2.09 7.60
C SER A 2 -12.67 0.88 8.22
N VAL A 3 -13.38 0.09 9.03
CA VAL A 3 -12.85 -1.19 9.54
C VAL A 3 -13.22 -2.27 8.53
N GLU A 4 -12.21 -2.82 7.88
CA GLU A 4 -12.37 -3.83 6.83
C GLU A 4 -11.73 -5.15 7.29
N LEU A 5 -12.28 -6.26 6.80
CA LEU A 5 -11.74 -7.59 7.04
C LEU A 5 -10.82 -7.97 5.88
N LEU A 6 -9.56 -8.23 6.19
CA LEU A 6 -8.52 -8.49 5.21
C LEU A 6 -7.95 -9.89 5.41
N ASP A 7 -7.83 -10.65 4.33
CA ASP A 7 -7.22 -11.98 4.30
C ASP A 7 -6.16 -12.02 3.20
N GLY A 8 -5.18 -12.93 3.32
CA GLY A 8 -4.14 -13.09 2.31
C GLY A 8 -4.71 -13.37 0.91
N ALA A 9 -5.82 -14.10 0.82
CA ALA A 9 -6.49 -14.36 -0.47
C ALA A 9 -7.05 -13.09 -1.14
N ILE A 10 -7.54 -12.13 -0.36
CA ILE A 10 -8.06 -10.84 -0.86
C ILE A 10 -6.92 -10.05 -1.49
N ILE A 11 -5.81 -9.97 -0.77
CA ILE A 11 -4.62 -9.22 -1.22
C ILE A 11 -4.04 -9.85 -2.47
N VAL A 12 -3.84 -11.18 -2.48
CA VAL A 12 -3.37 -11.91 -3.67
C VAL A 12 -4.33 -11.70 -4.84
N GLY A 13 -5.64 -11.85 -4.62
CA GLY A 13 -6.64 -11.69 -5.67
C GLY A 13 -6.73 -10.27 -6.24
N PHE A 14 -6.32 -9.25 -5.49
CA PHE A 14 -6.18 -7.88 -5.97
C PHE A 14 -4.87 -7.67 -6.73
N VAL A 15 -3.76 -8.20 -6.22
CA VAL A 15 -2.43 -8.11 -6.84
C VAL A 15 -2.33 -8.88 -8.16
N GLU A 16 -3.05 -10.00 -8.28
CA GLU A 16 -3.18 -10.78 -9.52
C GLU A 16 -4.09 -10.08 -10.55
N ASP A 17 -4.97 -9.19 -10.11
CA ASP A 17 -5.81 -8.37 -10.97
C ASP A 17 -5.00 -7.18 -11.49
N ASP A 18 -4.11 -7.44 -12.45
CA ASP A 18 -3.18 -6.42 -12.98
C ASP A 18 -3.91 -5.15 -13.47
N GLU A 19 -5.15 -5.24 -13.95
CA GLU A 19 -5.92 -4.06 -14.39
C GLU A 19 -6.34 -3.20 -13.19
N ALA A 20 -6.96 -3.79 -12.17
CA ALA A 20 -7.35 -3.07 -10.95
C ALA A 20 -6.14 -2.59 -10.15
N PHE A 21 -5.11 -3.42 -10.06
CA PHE A 21 -3.85 -3.09 -9.38
C PHE A 21 -3.14 -1.95 -10.09
N ASN A 22 -2.92 -2.03 -11.41
CA ASN A 22 -2.23 -0.98 -12.15
C ASN A 22 -3.01 0.33 -12.13
N GLY A 23 -4.34 0.29 -12.29
CA GLY A 23 -5.18 1.48 -12.17
C GLY A 23 -5.05 2.12 -10.78
N SER A 24 -5.04 1.31 -9.72
CA SER A 24 -4.87 1.80 -8.35
C SER A 24 -3.49 2.39 -8.10
N ILE A 25 -2.44 1.74 -8.61
CA ILE A 25 -1.06 2.18 -8.51
C ILE A 25 -0.86 3.51 -9.25
N GLN A 26 -1.36 3.62 -10.49
CA GLN A 26 -1.26 4.85 -11.27
C GLN A 26 -2.01 6.01 -10.63
N ASP A 27 -3.24 5.77 -10.15
CA ASP A 27 -4.04 6.76 -9.45
C ASP A 27 -3.34 7.27 -8.18
N ARG A 28 -2.77 6.36 -7.38
CA ARG A 28 -2.01 6.73 -6.19
C ARG A 28 -0.73 7.46 -6.54
N PHE A 29 0.02 6.97 -7.52
CA PHE A 29 1.25 7.59 -7.99
C PHE A 29 1.01 9.02 -8.47
N ALA A 30 -0.04 9.23 -9.29
CA ALA A 30 -0.41 10.54 -9.80
C ALA A 30 -0.89 11.53 -8.71
N ASN A 31 -1.43 11.02 -7.60
CA ASN A 31 -1.80 11.84 -6.44
C ASN A 31 -0.56 12.33 -5.68
N LEU A 32 0.51 11.54 -5.68
CA LEU A 32 1.74 11.83 -4.97
C LEU A 32 2.69 12.69 -5.78
N ASP A 33 2.80 12.39 -7.08
CA ASP A 33 3.54 13.11 -8.10
C ASP A 33 2.91 14.51 -8.29
N THR A 34 3.27 15.43 -7.40
CA THR A 34 2.65 16.75 -7.30
C THR A 34 3.22 17.69 -8.37
N ASN A 35 4.47 17.44 -8.78
CA ASN A 35 5.15 18.13 -9.87
C ASN A 35 4.82 17.52 -11.25
N HIS A 36 4.17 16.36 -11.31
CA HIS A 36 3.79 15.64 -12.52
C HIS A 36 4.98 15.35 -13.44
N ASP A 37 6.14 15.04 -12.85
CA ASP A 37 7.35 14.70 -13.58
C ASP A 37 7.48 13.20 -13.86
N GLY A 38 6.56 12.39 -13.32
CA GLY A 38 6.55 10.95 -13.47
C GLY A 38 7.49 10.22 -12.51
N LEU A 39 8.02 10.90 -11.49
CA LEU A 39 8.95 10.37 -10.49
C LEU A 39 8.55 10.85 -9.09
N LEU A 40 8.57 9.95 -8.11
CA LEU A 40 8.30 10.33 -6.72
C LEU A 40 9.59 10.67 -6.01
N SER A 41 9.74 11.95 -5.67
CA SER A 41 10.82 12.38 -4.79
C SER A 41 10.59 11.92 -3.35
N TYR A 42 11.65 11.86 -2.54
CA TYR A 42 11.54 11.54 -1.11
C TYR A 42 10.46 12.36 -0.38
N SER A 43 10.35 13.65 -0.67
CA SER A 43 9.33 14.53 -0.08
C SER A 43 7.89 14.22 -0.49
N GLU A 44 7.70 13.66 -1.69
CA GLU A 44 6.39 13.26 -2.20
C GLU A 44 5.99 11.91 -1.61
N MET A 45 6.93 10.95 -1.59
CA MET A 45 6.77 9.67 -0.89
C MET A 45 6.58 9.83 0.62
N LEU A 46 7.15 10.87 1.24
CA LEU A 46 6.99 11.10 2.68
C LEU A 46 5.51 11.19 3.09
N LYS A 47 4.65 11.74 2.22
CA LYS A 47 3.19 11.79 2.46
C LYS A 47 2.59 10.39 2.50
N GLU A 48 3.01 9.49 1.61
CA GLU A 48 2.59 8.09 1.65
C GLU A 48 3.10 7.36 2.86
N LEU A 49 4.38 7.49 3.17
CA LEU A 49 4.99 6.76 4.28
C LEU A 49 4.33 7.15 5.60
N GLN A 50 3.90 8.41 5.74
CA GLN A 50 3.08 8.86 6.86
C GLN A 50 1.68 8.22 6.88
N CYS A 51 1.03 8.07 5.72
CA CYS A 51 -0.25 7.38 5.60
C CYS A 51 -0.14 5.86 5.86
N LEU A 52 0.91 5.21 5.35
CA LEU A 52 1.21 3.80 5.54
C LEU A 52 1.54 3.49 7.01
N ARG A 53 2.24 4.39 7.72
CA ARG A 53 2.57 4.21 9.14
C ARG A 53 1.33 4.19 10.04
N MET A 54 0.19 4.74 9.61
CA MET A 54 -1.08 4.57 10.34
C MET A 54 -1.47 3.08 10.47
N ILE A 55 -1.00 2.23 9.54
CA ILE A 55 -1.20 0.77 9.54
C ILE A 55 -0.28 0.07 10.55
N GLU A 56 0.98 0.51 10.71
CA GLU A 56 1.94 -0.09 11.66
C GLU A 56 1.61 0.19 13.14
N THR A 57 0.92 1.28 13.45
CA THR A 57 0.53 1.58 14.85
C THR A 57 -0.36 0.49 15.48
N HIS A 58 -0.93 -0.41 14.67
CA HIS A 58 -1.67 -1.59 15.15
C HIS A 58 -0.82 -2.87 15.25
N PHE A 59 0.45 -2.87 14.84
CA PHE A 59 1.41 -3.97 15.02
C PHE A 59 2.26 -3.86 16.30
N GLY A 60 1.80 -3.09 17.29
CA GLY A 60 2.27 -3.22 18.67
C GLY A 60 3.51 -2.40 19.05
N VAL A 61 3.84 -1.35 18.30
CA VAL A 61 4.87 -0.38 18.69
C VAL A 61 4.29 1.03 18.55
N ASP A 62 3.50 1.45 19.55
CA ASP A 62 3.22 2.87 19.81
C ASP A 62 4.52 3.52 20.29
N VAL A 63 5.46 3.72 19.36
CA VAL A 63 6.60 4.57 19.63
C VAL A 63 6.20 5.94 19.11
N LYS A 64 5.94 6.84 20.05
CA LYS A 64 6.12 8.28 19.88
C LYS A 64 7.57 8.51 19.46
N THR A 65 7.87 8.24 18.20
CA THR A 65 9.24 8.31 17.69
C THR A 65 9.52 9.77 17.39
N ASP A 66 10.61 10.28 17.94
CA ASP A 66 11.16 11.59 17.60
C ASP A 66 11.22 11.77 16.07
N PRO A 67 10.97 12.98 15.56
CA PRO A 67 10.97 13.24 14.12
C PRO A 67 12.29 12.87 13.42
N GLU A 68 13.41 12.88 14.15
CA GLU A 68 14.71 12.40 13.64
C GLU A 68 14.73 10.87 13.44
N GLU A 69 14.24 10.09 14.40
CA GLU A 69 14.16 8.62 14.28
C GLU A 69 13.16 8.20 13.19
N LEU A 70 12.08 8.96 13.02
CA LEU A 70 11.12 8.76 11.93
C LEU A 70 11.75 8.97 10.56
N SER A 71 12.62 9.98 10.45
CA SER A 71 13.32 10.25 9.20
C SER A 71 14.17 9.06 8.78
N HIS A 72 14.82 8.36 9.72
CA HIS A 72 15.60 7.16 9.44
C HIS A 72 14.76 5.96 9.01
N VAL A 73 13.56 5.79 9.59
CA VAL A 73 12.63 4.74 9.17
C VAL A 73 12.09 5.02 7.76
N TYR A 74 11.71 6.27 7.48
CA TYR A 74 11.22 6.67 6.16
C TYR A 74 12.32 6.60 5.10
N ASP A 75 13.56 6.97 5.43
CA ASP A 75 14.72 6.82 4.55
C ASP A 75 14.97 5.34 4.23
N SER A 76 14.92 4.46 5.25
CA SER A 76 15.09 3.02 5.07
C SER A 76 13.97 2.39 4.22
N LEU A 77 12.73 2.87 4.37
CA LEU A 77 11.61 2.44 3.53
C LEU A 77 11.76 2.97 2.11
N PHE A 78 12.12 4.25 1.94
CA PHE A 78 12.32 4.86 0.63
C PHE A 78 13.40 4.13 -0.18
N VAL A 79 14.51 3.74 0.45
CA VAL A 79 15.59 2.96 -0.18
C VAL A 79 15.11 1.57 -0.66
N GLN A 80 14.03 1.01 -0.09
CA GLN A 80 13.44 -0.22 -0.62
C GLN A 80 12.68 0.03 -1.93
N PHE A 81 11.99 1.17 -2.02
CA PHE A 81 11.29 1.59 -3.23
C PHE A 81 12.27 2.03 -4.34
N ASP A 82 13.29 2.82 -4.01
CA ASP A 82 14.34 3.32 -4.92
C ASP A 82 15.42 2.24 -5.15
N ARG A 83 15.14 1.33 -6.09
CA ARG A 83 15.98 0.14 -6.32
C ARG A 83 17.25 0.47 -7.07
N ASP A 84 17.20 1.45 -7.96
CA ASP A 84 18.38 1.92 -8.67
C ASP A 84 19.19 2.96 -7.86
N SER A 85 18.67 3.38 -6.69
CA SER A 85 19.29 4.35 -5.80
C SER A 85 19.56 5.68 -6.49
N ASN A 86 18.67 6.07 -7.41
CA ASN A 86 18.77 7.33 -8.15
C ASN A 86 18.23 8.53 -7.35
N GLY A 87 17.61 8.29 -6.18
CA GLY A 87 17.03 9.29 -5.29
C GLY A 87 15.57 9.63 -5.58
N THR A 88 14.93 8.92 -6.51
CA THR A 88 13.54 9.06 -6.93
C THR A 88 12.94 7.68 -7.21
N VAL A 89 11.63 7.55 -7.06
CA VAL A 89 10.93 6.28 -7.31
C VAL A 89 10.07 6.42 -8.55
N ASP A 90 10.36 5.64 -9.57
CA ASP A 90 9.53 5.63 -10.78
C ASP A 90 8.28 4.74 -10.61
N LEU A 91 7.35 4.84 -11.56
CA LEU A 91 6.09 4.09 -11.51
C LEU A 91 6.31 2.57 -11.51
N GLU A 92 7.31 2.06 -12.23
CA GLU A 92 7.60 0.62 -12.28
C GLU A 92 8.18 0.14 -10.96
N GLU A 93 9.09 0.91 -10.36
CA GLU A 93 9.63 0.65 -9.03
C GLU A 93 8.55 0.68 -7.95
N PHE A 94 7.73 1.73 -7.93
CA PHE A 94 6.62 1.86 -7.00
C PHE A 94 5.62 0.71 -7.14
N LYS A 95 5.29 0.32 -8.38
CA LYS A 95 4.44 -0.84 -8.68
C LYS A 95 5.06 -2.13 -8.15
N ALA A 96 6.32 -2.39 -8.50
CA ALA A 96 7.00 -3.64 -8.20
C ALA A 96 7.17 -3.84 -6.69
N GLU A 97 7.51 -2.76 -5.97
CA GLU A 97 7.70 -2.83 -4.53
C GLU A 97 6.38 -2.90 -3.77
N THR A 98 5.38 -2.11 -4.15
CA THR A 98 4.03 -2.22 -3.57
C THR A 98 3.46 -3.63 -3.77
N LYS A 99 3.64 -4.20 -4.97
CA LYS A 99 3.22 -5.58 -5.29
C LYS A 99 3.90 -6.60 -4.38
N ARG A 100 5.21 -6.44 -4.17
CA ARG A 100 6.00 -7.33 -3.32
C ARG A 100 5.55 -7.25 -1.86
N MET A 101 5.47 -6.04 -1.30
CA MET A 101 5.01 -5.82 0.08
C MET A 101 3.62 -6.40 0.32
N MET A 102 2.67 -6.20 -0.60
CA MET A 102 1.33 -6.78 -0.50
C MET A 102 1.36 -8.31 -0.53
N LEU A 103 2.18 -8.94 -1.38
CA LEU A 103 2.31 -10.39 -1.42
C LEU A 103 2.99 -10.95 -0.18
N ASP A 104 4.03 -10.31 0.32
CA ASP A 104 4.67 -10.68 1.59
C ASP A 104 3.67 -10.57 2.75
N MET A 105 2.92 -9.46 2.84
CA MET A 105 1.81 -9.32 3.80
C MET A 105 0.77 -10.42 3.67
N ALA A 106 0.39 -10.79 2.44
CA ALA A 106 -0.57 -11.87 2.21
C ALA A 106 -0.05 -13.23 2.68
N ASN A 107 1.25 -13.49 2.47
CA ASN A 107 1.90 -14.70 2.95
C ASN A 107 2.01 -14.71 4.48
N ASP A 108 2.33 -13.58 5.11
CA ASP A 108 2.44 -13.43 6.57
C ASP A 108 1.07 -13.48 7.28
N LEU A 109 0.03 -12.90 6.69
CA LEU A 109 -1.36 -12.99 7.20
C LEU A 109 -1.90 -14.43 7.14
N GLY A 110 -1.45 -15.21 6.14
CA GLY A 110 -1.89 -16.59 5.94
C GLY A 110 -3.40 -16.67 5.68
N PHE A 111 -4.07 -17.60 6.36
CA PHE A 111 -5.52 -17.89 6.23
C PHE A 111 -6.38 -17.24 7.33
N LEU A 112 -5.77 -16.42 8.19
CA LEU A 112 -6.50 -15.82 9.29
C LEU A 112 -6.89 -14.39 8.89
N PRO A 113 -8.19 -14.11 8.73
CA PRO A 113 -8.63 -12.77 8.42
C PRO A 113 -8.34 -11.84 9.59
N VAL A 114 -7.75 -10.68 9.29
CA VAL A 114 -7.44 -9.63 10.27
C VAL A 114 -8.32 -8.43 10.00
N GLN A 115 -8.84 -7.82 11.07
CA GLN A 115 -9.54 -6.53 10.96
C GLN A 115 -8.54 -5.39 10.96
N MET A 116 -8.59 -4.55 9.95
CA MET A 116 -7.70 -3.40 9.79
C MET A 116 -8.51 -2.13 9.55
N ILE A 117 -8.03 -1.00 10.09
CA ILE A 117 -8.60 0.31 9.80
C ILE A 117 -7.91 0.83 8.56
N LEU A 118 -8.67 0.92 7.46
CA LEU A 118 -8.16 1.30 6.16
C LEU A 118 -8.72 2.66 5.76
N ASP A 119 -7.89 3.48 5.12
CA ASP A 119 -8.35 4.74 4.56
C ASP A 119 -9.03 4.54 3.20
N GLU A 120 -9.89 5.49 2.80
CA GLU A 120 -10.74 5.38 1.60
C GLU A 120 -9.92 5.13 0.34
N ASP A 121 -8.73 5.73 0.26
CA ASP A 121 -7.85 5.67 -0.90
C ASP A 121 -6.71 4.65 -0.78
N SER A 122 -6.74 3.79 0.25
CA SER A 122 -5.69 2.80 0.50
C SER A 122 -5.78 1.59 -0.44
N PHE A 123 -4.63 1.02 -0.81
CA PHE A 123 -4.56 -0.17 -1.67
C PHE A 123 -5.32 -1.37 -1.09
N LEU A 124 -5.22 -1.57 0.23
CA LEU A 124 -5.90 -2.66 0.91
C LEU A 124 -7.42 -2.49 0.89
N LYS A 125 -7.93 -1.25 0.97
CA LYS A 125 -9.37 -1.01 0.86
C LYS A 125 -9.87 -1.30 -0.54
N LYS A 126 -9.15 -0.85 -1.57
CA LYS A 126 -9.45 -1.19 -2.97
C LYS A 126 -9.43 -2.71 -3.19
N ALA A 127 -8.52 -3.44 -2.53
CA ALA A 127 -8.49 -4.90 -2.56
C ALA A 127 -9.74 -5.55 -1.95
N VAL A 128 -10.18 -5.05 -0.80
CA VAL A 128 -11.40 -5.52 -0.12
C VAL A 128 -12.65 -5.19 -0.95
N GLU A 129 -12.79 -3.96 -1.44
CA GLU A 129 -13.91 -3.54 -2.30
C GLU A 129 -14.00 -4.38 -3.59
N ARG A 130 -12.86 -4.76 -4.16
CA ARG A 130 -12.78 -5.66 -5.33
C ARG A 130 -13.32 -7.05 -5.01
N GLU A 131 -12.99 -7.59 -3.84
CA GLU A 131 -13.48 -8.89 -3.38
C GLU A 131 -14.99 -8.87 -3.10
N PHE A 132 -15.47 -7.83 -2.39
CA PHE A 132 -16.91 -7.62 -2.19
C PHE A 132 -17.69 -7.49 -3.51
N THR A 133 -17.12 -6.80 -4.51
CA THR A 133 -17.74 -6.68 -5.84
C THR A 133 -17.81 -8.03 -6.55
N LYS A 134 -16.75 -8.85 -6.47
CA LYS A 134 -16.75 -10.23 -7.00
C LYS A 134 -17.83 -11.07 -6.33
N LEU A 135 -17.98 -11.01 -5.00
CA LEU A 135 -19.03 -11.74 -4.29
C LEU A 135 -20.45 -11.32 -4.68
N GLN A 136 -20.70 -10.02 -4.85
CA GLN A 136 -22.02 -9.52 -5.27
C GLN A 136 -22.39 -9.97 -6.69
N SER A 137 -21.42 -10.06 -7.60
CA SER A 137 -21.65 -10.57 -8.96
C SER A 137 -21.92 -12.08 -9.03
N ASN A 138 -21.62 -12.81 -7.96
CA ASN A 138 -21.73 -14.28 -7.90
C ASN A 138 -22.98 -14.77 -7.15
N THR A 139 -23.95 -13.89 -6.86
CA THR A 139 -25.22 -14.29 -6.25
C THR A 139 -26.22 -14.70 -7.34
N PRO A 140 -26.56 -16.00 -7.51
CA PRO A 140 -27.66 -16.38 -8.37
C PRO A 140 -28.98 -15.91 -7.74
N ALA A 141 -29.82 -15.31 -8.58
CA ALA A 141 -31.18 -14.84 -8.25
C ALA A 141 -32.10 -15.94 -7.70
#